data_AF-A0A349MNP5-F1
#
_entry.id   AF-A0A349MNP5-F1
#
_cell.length_a   1.000
_cell.length_b   1.000
_cell.length_c   1.000
_cell.angle_alpha   90.00
_cell.angle_beta   90.00
_cell.angle_gamma   90.00
#
_symmetry.space_group_name_H-M   'P 1'
#
loop_
_entity.id
_entity.type
_entity.pdbx_description
1 polymer ?
#
loop_
_entity_poly.entity_id
_entity_poly.type
_entity_poly.pdbx_seq_one_letter_code
_entity_poly.pdbx_strand_id
1 'polypeptide(L)'
;EQFGRTPVRFIIENEFVPVELREPYQGLVDLALTIIDTAFNQNQDCAFIRLLGDCHPGNILWMEDGPSFVDLDDAVMGPAVQDLWMLLSGDRESMALQLRKVLMGYEQFMEFDYRQVSLIEPLRTLRIINYAGWLAQRWNDPAFKVAFPWFGSQRYWEEHMGHIREQIGLMQEGFSI
;
A
#
# COMPACT_ATOMS: atom_id res chain seq x y z
N GLU A 1 12.45 1.73 -3.43
CA GLU A 1 12.80 0.72 -4.45
C GLU A 1 11.82 -0.44 -4.64
N GLN A 2 11.68 -1.36 -3.67
CA GLN A 2 11.00 -2.65 -3.89
C GLN A 2 9.50 -2.54 -4.23
N PHE A 3 8.73 -1.76 -3.46
CA PHE A 3 7.27 -1.71 -3.57
C PHE A 3 6.73 -0.61 -4.51
N GLY A 4 7.61 0.18 -5.13
CA GLY A 4 7.22 1.31 -5.98
C GLY A 4 7.94 1.32 -7.32
N ARG A 5 9.22 1.69 -7.31
CA ARG A 5 10.03 1.81 -8.54
C ARG A 5 10.22 0.49 -9.27
N THR A 6 10.47 -0.60 -8.56
CA THR A 6 10.65 -1.94 -9.17
C THR A 6 9.39 -2.41 -9.91
N PRO A 7 8.19 -2.41 -9.30
CA PRO A 7 6.96 -2.80 -10.00
C PRO A 7 6.62 -1.85 -11.15
N VAL A 8 6.76 -0.53 -10.98
CA VAL A 8 6.55 0.46 -12.06
C VAL A 8 7.47 0.18 -13.25
N ARG A 9 8.77 -0.01 -12.99
CA ARG A 9 9.74 -0.33 -14.03
C ARG A 9 9.36 -1.61 -14.77
N PHE A 10 9.01 -2.67 -14.05
CA PHE A 10 8.58 -3.93 -14.65
C PHE A 10 7.34 -3.75 -15.55
N ILE A 11 6.35 -2.99 -15.09
CA ILE A 11 5.13 -2.69 -15.85
C ILE A 11 5.45 -1.97 -17.17
N ILE A 12 6.30 -0.94 -17.11
CA ILE A 12 6.66 -0.11 -18.27
C ILE A 12 7.53 -0.89 -19.26
N GLU A 13 8.59 -1.56 -18.77
CA GLU A 13 9.54 -2.32 -19.61
C GLU A 13 8.88 -3.49 -20.35
N ASN A 14 7.84 -4.09 -19.76
CA ASN A 14 7.09 -5.20 -20.36
C ASN A 14 5.80 -4.75 -21.07
N GLU A 15 5.65 -3.45 -21.31
CA GLU A 15 4.57 -2.88 -22.13
C GLU A 15 3.14 -3.24 -21.69
N PHE A 16 2.92 -3.42 -20.38
CA PHE A 16 1.59 -3.77 -19.87
C PHE A 16 0.57 -2.64 -20.03
N VAL A 17 1.04 -1.39 -20.01
CA VAL A 17 0.20 -0.19 -20.16
C VAL A 17 -0.04 0.09 -21.65
N PRO A 18 -1.31 0.30 -22.08
CA PRO A 18 -1.64 0.72 -23.43
C PRO A 18 -0.81 1.92 -23.88
N VAL A 19 -0.43 1.93 -25.16
CA VAL A 19 0.51 2.91 -25.70
C VAL A 19 0.04 4.35 -25.49
N GLU A 20 -1.27 4.59 -25.56
CA GLU A 20 -1.91 5.90 -25.37
C GLU A 20 -1.86 6.37 -23.91
N LEU A 21 -1.73 5.44 -22.96
CA LEU A 21 -1.72 5.73 -21.52
C LEU A 21 -0.30 5.74 -20.94
N ARG A 22 0.71 5.33 -21.70
CA ARG A 22 2.07 5.10 -21.18
C ARG A 22 2.73 6.35 -20.63
N GLU A 23 2.73 7.44 -21.39
CA GLU A 23 3.29 8.73 -20.95
C GLU A 23 2.53 9.29 -19.73
N PRO A 24 1.18 9.44 -19.74
CA PRO A 24 0.49 9.95 -18.57
C PRO A 24 0.57 9.02 -17.36
N TYR A 25 0.67 7.69 -17.57
CA TYR A 25 0.94 6.75 -16.48
C TYR A 25 2.29 7.02 -15.85
N GLN A 26 3.36 7.14 -16.64
CA GLN A 26 4.71 7.39 -16.17
C GLN A 26 4.79 8.71 -15.37
N GLY A 27 4.27 9.81 -15.91
CA GLY A 27 4.25 11.09 -15.19
C GLY A 27 3.47 11.03 -13.88
N LEU A 28 2.37 10.28 -13.85
CA LEU A 28 1.56 10.11 -12.63
C LEU A 28 2.28 9.30 -11.55
N VAL A 29 2.88 8.16 -11.90
CA VAL A 29 3.63 7.35 -10.92
C VAL A 29 4.89 8.05 -10.44
N ASP A 30 5.58 8.81 -11.29
CA ASP A 30 6.76 9.59 -10.89
C ASP A 30 6.38 10.68 -9.87
N LEU A 31 5.25 11.36 -10.08
CA LEU A 31 4.72 12.32 -9.10
C LEU A 31 4.36 11.63 -7.78
N ALA A 32 3.64 10.51 -7.82
CA ALA A 32 3.28 9.76 -6.63
C ALA A 32 4.53 9.31 -5.84
N LEU A 33 5.53 8.74 -6.53
CA LEU A 33 6.78 8.27 -5.92
C LEU A 33 7.60 9.41 -5.33
N THR A 34 7.57 10.60 -5.93
CA THR A 34 8.24 11.80 -5.38
C THR A 34 7.60 12.25 -4.06
N ILE A 35 6.27 12.23 -3.98
CA ILE A 35 5.54 12.56 -2.75
C ILE A 35 5.81 11.51 -1.67
N ILE A 36 5.79 10.22 -2.05
CA ILE A 36 6.13 9.10 -1.17
C ILE A 36 7.54 9.29 -0.60
N ASP A 37 8.56 9.52 -1.44
CA ASP A 37 9.92 9.73 -0.98
C ASP A 37 10.02 10.90 0.00
N THR A 38 9.28 11.99 -0.26
CA THR A 38 9.24 13.15 0.64
C THR A 38 8.68 12.77 2.00
N ALA A 39 7.58 12.02 2.05
CA ALA A 39 6.97 11.56 3.29
C ALA A 39 7.90 10.61 4.07
N PHE A 40 8.58 9.68 3.39
CA PHE A 40 9.56 8.81 4.01
C PHE A 40 10.78 9.57 4.53
N ASN A 41 11.28 10.56 3.80
CA ASN A 41 12.40 11.41 4.24
C ASN A 41 12.04 12.21 5.50
N GLN A 42 10.80 12.70 5.60
CA GLN A 42 10.30 13.38 6.81
C GLN A 42 10.19 12.44 8.03
N ASN A 43 10.13 11.13 7.79
CA ASN A 43 10.04 10.08 8.81
C ASN A 43 11.32 9.24 8.91
N GLN A 44 12.45 9.69 8.36
CA GLN A 44 13.69 8.92 8.28
C GLN A 44 14.25 8.50 9.66
N ASP A 45 13.93 9.27 10.71
CA ASP A 45 14.37 9.02 12.07
C ASP A 45 13.44 8.04 12.82
N CYS A 46 12.35 7.60 12.20
CA CYS A 46 11.47 6.59 12.79
C CYS A 46 12.16 5.22 12.76
N ALA A 47 12.20 4.54 13.91
CA ALA A 47 12.75 3.19 13.98
C ALA A 47 11.89 2.21 13.17
N PHE A 48 12.55 1.45 12.28
CA PHE A 48 11.90 0.34 11.59
C PHE A 48 11.91 -0.90 12.49
N ILE A 49 10.80 -1.63 12.51
CA ILE A 49 10.64 -2.88 13.25
C ILE A 49 10.38 -4.04 12.28
N ARG A 50 10.45 -5.28 12.77
CA ARG A 50 9.98 -6.46 12.01
C ARG A 50 8.46 -6.42 11.96
N LEU A 51 7.92 -6.46 10.76
CA LEU A 51 6.50 -6.40 10.46
C LEU A 51 6.00 -7.76 9.97
N LEU A 52 4.69 -7.99 10.09
CA LEU A 52 3.98 -8.97 9.28
C LEU A 52 3.99 -8.54 7.81
N GLY A 53 3.93 -7.23 7.54
CA GLY A 53 4.02 -6.65 6.21
C GLY A 53 2.67 -6.59 5.48
N ASP A 54 1.83 -7.62 5.67
CA ASP A 54 0.48 -7.73 5.10
C ASP A 54 -0.61 -7.95 6.18
N CYS A 55 -0.53 -7.21 7.30
CA CYS A 55 -1.51 -7.29 8.39
C CYS A 55 -2.87 -6.65 8.03
N HIS A 56 -3.76 -7.40 7.39
CA HIS A 56 -5.15 -7.01 7.13
C HIS A 56 -6.13 -8.09 7.63
N PRO A 57 -7.45 -7.80 7.75
CA PRO A 57 -8.42 -8.74 8.32
C PRO A 57 -8.48 -10.14 7.66
N GLY A 58 -8.01 -10.27 6.42
CA GLY A 58 -7.95 -11.55 5.71
C GLY A 58 -6.86 -12.49 6.24
N ASN A 59 -5.81 -11.93 6.86
CA ASN A 59 -4.67 -12.66 7.43
C ASN A 59 -4.77 -12.78 8.96
N ILE A 60 -5.96 -12.52 9.53
CA ILE A 60 -6.24 -12.66 10.96
C ILE A 60 -7.33 -13.71 11.14
N LEU A 61 -6.99 -14.80 11.82
CA LEU A 61 -7.94 -15.86 12.17
C LEU A 61 -8.38 -15.69 13.63
N TRP A 62 -9.67 -15.84 13.90
CA TRP A 62 -10.17 -15.83 15.27
C TRP A 62 -10.24 -17.26 15.82
N MET A 63 -9.35 -17.57 16.75
CA MET A 63 -9.24 -18.86 17.41
C MET A 63 -9.91 -18.81 18.80
N GLU A 64 -9.96 -19.94 19.50
CA GLU A 64 -10.60 -20.02 20.83
C GLU A 64 -9.92 -19.11 21.87
N ASP A 65 -8.62 -18.88 21.75
CA ASP A 65 -7.78 -18.07 22.64
C ASP A 65 -7.54 -16.63 22.15
N GLY A 66 -8.09 -16.25 20.98
CA GLY A 66 -8.01 -14.90 20.44
C GLY A 66 -7.55 -14.83 18.98
N PRO A 67 -7.11 -13.64 18.51
CA PRO A 67 -6.63 -13.47 17.15
C PRO A 67 -5.27 -14.15 16.95
N SER A 68 -5.15 -14.90 15.86
CA SER A 68 -3.91 -15.49 15.37
C SER A 68 -3.59 -14.90 13.99
N PHE A 69 -2.34 -14.46 13.83
CA PHE A 69 -1.85 -13.96 12.56
C PHE A 69 -1.32 -15.10 11.70
N VAL A 70 -1.66 -15.09 10.41
CA VAL A 70 -1.21 -16.06 9.43
C VAL A 70 -0.56 -15.36 8.24
N ASP A 71 0.11 -16.14 7.39
CA ASP A 71 0.82 -15.67 6.19
C ASP A 71 1.92 -14.63 6.48
N LEU A 72 3.15 -15.13 6.65
CA LEU A 72 4.32 -14.32 7.01
C LEU A 72 5.30 -14.18 5.82
N ASP A 73 4.86 -14.51 4.61
CA ASP A 73 5.72 -14.47 3.41
C ASP A 73 6.12 -13.03 3.03
N ASP A 74 5.33 -12.03 3.46
CA ASP A 74 5.57 -10.61 3.25
C ASP A 74 6.26 -9.90 4.45
N ALA A 75 6.75 -10.66 5.43
CA ALA A 75 7.40 -10.11 6.61
C ALA A 75 8.68 -9.31 6.25
N VAL A 76 8.76 -8.06 6.71
CA VAL A 76 9.82 -7.12 6.32
C VAL A 76 10.14 -6.12 7.43
N MET A 77 11.28 -5.43 7.32
CA MET A 77 11.56 -4.27 8.17
C MET A 77 10.82 -3.02 7.65
N GLY A 78 10.07 -2.33 8.51
CA GLY A 78 9.36 -1.12 8.11
C GLY A 78 8.77 -0.34 9.28
N PRO A 79 8.04 0.76 9.00
CA PRO A 79 7.34 1.53 10.02
C PRO A 79 6.19 0.73 10.62
N ALA A 80 6.01 0.79 11.95
CA ALA A 80 4.96 0.08 12.68
C ALA A 80 3.55 0.33 12.11
N VAL A 81 3.29 1.54 11.62
CA VAL A 81 1.99 1.92 11.03
C VAL A 81 1.57 1.01 9.87
N GLN A 82 2.52 0.38 9.15
CA GLN A 82 2.23 -0.55 8.05
C GLN A 82 1.29 -1.66 8.49
N ASP A 83 1.52 -2.25 9.67
CA ASP A 83 0.69 -3.35 10.18
C ASP A 83 -0.60 -2.87 10.88
N LEU A 84 -0.83 -1.57 10.95
CA LEU A 84 -1.98 -0.98 11.65
C LEU A 84 -3.00 -0.37 10.70
N TRP A 85 -2.56 0.34 9.65
CA TRP A 85 -3.46 1.11 8.80
C TRP A 85 -4.40 0.24 7.98
N MET A 86 -3.98 -0.99 7.66
CA MET A 86 -4.76 -1.93 6.85
C MET A 86 -5.92 -2.57 7.62
N LEU A 87 -6.01 -2.35 8.93
CA LEU A 87 -7.14 -2.72 9.77
C LEU A 87 -8.29 -1.70 9.69
N LEU A 88 -8.00 -0.51 9.15
CA LEU A 88 -8.92 0.63 9.14
C LEU A 88 -9.87 0.56 7.94
N SER A 89 -11.10 1.05 8.12
CA SER A 89 -12.11 1.07 7.06
C SER A 89 -13.10 2.23 7.22
N GLY A 90 -13.78 2.58 6.13
CA GLY A 90 -14.77 3.65 6.09
C GLY A 90 -14.17 4.99 5.66
N ASP A 91 -14.89 6.07 5.99
CA ASP A 91 -14.41 7.42 5.72
C ASP A 91 -13.24 7.81 6.63
N ARG A 92 -12.64 8.98 6.35
CA ARG A 92 -11.46 9.46 7.05
C ARG A 92 -11.69 9.65 8.56
N GLU A 93 -12.85 10.15 8.96
CA GLU A 93 -13.19 10.32 10.38
C GLU A 93 -13.33 8.96 11.09
N SER A 94 -13.96 8.00 10.42
CA SER A 94 -14.10 6.61 10.91
C SER A 94 -12.75 5.93 11.06
N MET A 95 -11.87 6.06 10.06
CA MET A 95 -10.50 5.52 10.11
C MET A 95 -9.68 6.17 11.23
N ALA A 96 -9.78 7.49 11.44
CA ALA A 96 -9.09 8.17 12.53
C ALA A 96 -9.55 7.66 13.91
N LEU A 97 -10.86 7.48 14.09
CA LEU A 97 -11.41 6.93 15.34
C LEU A 97 -10.98 5.47 15.57
N GLN A 98 -10.97 4.65 14.52
CA GLN A 98 -10.49 3.27 14.59
C GLN A 98 -9.00 3.22 14.92
N LEU A 99 -8.18 4.06 14.27
CA LEU A 99 -6.75 4.11 14.51
C LEU A 99 -6.43 4.48 15.95
N ARG A 100 -7.14 5.47 16.54
CA ARG A 100 -6.99 5.79 17.97
C ARG A 100 -7.24 4.58 18.87
N LYS A 101 -8.26 3.76 18.59
CA LYS A 101 -8.55 2.54 19.35
C LYS A 101 -7.48 1.47 19.18
N VAL A 102 -6.99 1.27 17.96
CA VAL A 102 -5.91 0.33 17.67
C VAL A 102 -4.64 0.75 18.40
N LEU A 103 -4.28 2.03 18.35
CA LEU A 103 -3.10 2.58 19.02
C LEU A 103 -3.21 2.47 20.55
N MET A 104 -4.38 2.73 21.14
CA MET A 104 -4.59 2.52 22.59
C MET A 104 -4.27 1.08 23.02
N GLY A 105 -4.56 0.08 22.19
CA GLY A 105 -4.22 -1.32 22.45
C GLY A 105 -2.74 -1.62 22.17
N TYR A 106 -2.20 -1.11 21.07
CA TYR A 106 -0.78 -1.27 20.71
C TYR A 106 0.15 -0.71 21.79
N GLU A 107 -0.15 0.49 22.29
CA GLU A 107 0.62 1.21 23.30
C GLU A 107 0.56 0.59 24.70
N GLN A 108 -0.26 -0.45 24.92
CA GLN A 108 -0.13 -1.29 26.11
C GLN A 108 1.16 -2.13 26.11
N PHE A 109 1.79 -2.31 24.94
CA PHE A 109 2.94 -3.19 24.76
C PHE A 109 4.17 -2.48 24.18
N MET A 110 3.98 -1.51 23.27
CA MET A 110 5.05 -0.84 22.53
C MET A 110 4.69 0.64 22.29
N GLU A 111 5.64 1.56 22.49
CA GLU A 111 5.42 2.98 22.16
C GLU A 111 5.22 3.17 20.65
N PHE A 112 4.29 4.07 20.27
CA PHE A 112 4.04 4.40 18.86
C PHE A 112 4.52 5.80 18.51
N ASP A 113 5.29 5.92 17.42
CA ASP A 113 5.68 7.22 16.88
C ASP A 113 4.58 7.77 15.96
N TYR A 114 3.81 8.72 16.47
CA TYR A 114 2.69 9.34 15.77
C TYR A 114 3.05 10.03 14.46
N ARG A 115 4.34 10.36 14.21
CA ARG A 115 4.76 10.90 12.91
C ARG A 115 4.49 9.90 11.78
N GLN A 116 4.55 8.59 12.08
CA GLN A 116 4.28 7.52 11.12
C GLN A 116 2.84 7.54 10.59
N VAL A 117 1.89 8.20 11.25
CA VAL A 117 0.52 8.37 10.73
C VAL A 117 0.51 9.06 9.37
N SER A 118 1.47 9.96 9.13
CA SER A 118 1.65 10.61 7.83
C SER A 118 2.03 9.65 6.69
N LEU A 119 2.50 8.43 7.02
CA LEU A 119 2.88 7.41 6.05
C LEU A 119 1.71 6.53 5.59
N ILE A 120 0.50 6.70 6.13
CA ILE A 120 -0.66 5.87 5.76
C ILE A 120 -0.98 5.96 4.27
N GLU A 121 -1.19 7.17 3.74
CA GLU A 121 -1.48 7.36 2.31
C GLU A 121 -0.28 6.98 1.41
N PRO A 122 0.98 7.32 1.75
CA PRO A 122 2.15 6.81 1.04
C PRO A 122 2.22 5.28 0.96
N LEU A 123 2.00 4.57 2.07
CA LEU A 123 2.03 3.11 2.13
C LEU A 123 0.86 2.49 1.36
N ARG A 124 -0.34 3.09 1.44
CA ARG A 124 -1.50 2.67 0.64
C ARG A 124 -1.25 2.84 -0.86
N THR A 125 -0.63 3.94 -1.25
CA THR A 125 -0.24 4.20 -2.64
C THR A 125 0.79 3.16 -3.12
N LEU A 126 1.81 2.87 -2.32
CA LEU A 126 2.77 1.80 -2.60
C LEU A 126 2.08 0.44 -2.74
N ARG A 127 1.11 0.11 -1.89
CA ARG A 127 0.32 -1.14 -2.01
C ARG A 127 -0.41 -1.23 -3.35
N ILE A 128 -1.05 -0.14 -3.80
CA ILE A 128 -1.75 -0.09 -5.09
C ILE A 128 -0.79 -0.31 -6.26
N ILE A 129 0.36 0.36 -6.25
CA ILE A 129 1.40 0.23 -7.28
C ILE A 129 1.99 -1.19 -7.27
N ASN A 130 2.34 -1.69 -6.09
CA ASN A 130 2.94 -3.00 -5.93
C ASN A 130 1.99 -4.12 -6.38
N TYR A 131 0.69 -4.01 -6.09
CA TYR A 131 -0.30 -4.98 -6.53
C TYR A 131 -0.39 -5.09 -8.06
N ALA A 132 -0.36 -3.95 -8.78
CA ALA A 132 -0.30 -3.96 -10.24
C ALA A 132 0.98 -4.63 -10.75
N GLY A 133 2.12 -4.40 -10.10
CA GLY A 133 3.38 -5.06 -10.44
C GLY A 133 3.39 -6.56 -10.14
N TRP A 134 2.78 -6.97 -9.02
CA TRP A 134 2.61 -8.37 -8.64
C TRP A 134 1.78 -9.15 -9.67
N LEU A 135 0.70 -8.54 -10.18
CA LEU A 135 -0.09 -9.07 -11.29
C LEU A 135 0.74 -9.18 -12.56
N ALA A 136 1.46 -8.11 -12.92
CA ALA A 136 2.30 -8.06 -14.11
C ALA A 136 3.36 -9.19 -14.11
N GLN A 137 4.07 -9.36 -12.99
CA GLN A 137 5.13 -10.36 -12.85
C GLN A 137 4.63 -11.80 -13.01
N ARG A 138 3.37 -12.06 -12.68
CA ARG A 138 2.76 -13.40 -12.76
C ARG A 138 1.89 -13.59 -14.00
N TRP A 139 1.79 -12.60 -14.88
CA TRP A 139 0.85 -12.62 -16.00
C TRP A 139 1.07 -13.75 -17.00
N ASN A 140 2.30 -14.28 -17.09
CA ASN A 140 2.62 -15.42 -17.95
C ASN A 140 2.07 -16.76 -17.41
N ASP A 141 1.61 -16.83 -16.17
CA ASP A 141 0.91 -17.98 -15.61
C ASP A 141 -0.54 -18.05 -16.15
N PRO A 142 -0.95 -19.14 -16.83
CA PRO A 142 -2.31 -19.31 -17.31
C PRO A 142 -3.40 -19.19 -16.22
N ALA A 143 -3.11 -19.63 -15.00
CA ALA A 143 -4.06 -19.54 -13.89
C ALA A 143 -4.34 -18.07 -13.52
N PHE A 144 -3.34 -17.20 -13.61
CA PHE A 144 -3.49 -15.77 -13.36
C PHE A 144 -4.38 -15.09 -14.40
N LYS A 145 -4.28 -15.47 -15.67
CA LYS A 145 -5.16 -14.94 -16.72
C LYS A 145 -6.64 -15.30 -16.49
N VAL A 146 -6.89 -16.48 -15.92
CA VAL A 146 -8.25 -16.93 -15.57
C VAL A 146 -8.76 -16.20 -14.32
N ALA A 147 -7.92 -16.03 -13.30
CA ALA A 147 -8.31 -15.38 -12.05
C ALA A 147 -8.46 -13.85 -12.19
N PHE A 148 -7.67 -13.22 -13.08
CA PHE A 148 -7.63 -11.77 -13.28
C PHE A 148 -7.85 -11.39 -14.76
N PRO A 149 -8.97 -11.77 -15.38
CA PRO A 149 -9.19 -11.61 -16.82
C PRO A 149 -9.30 -10.14 -17.26
N TRP A 150 -9.51 -9.23 -16.31
CA TRP A 150 -9.60 -7.78 -16.52
C TRP A 150 -8.22 -7.10 -16.60
N PHE A 151 -7.16 -7.74 -16.10
CA PHE A 151 -5.82 -7.15 -16.06
C PHE A 151 -5.24 -7.02 -17.48
N GLY A 152 -4.56 -5.90 -17.74
CA GLY A 152 -4.04 -5.55 -19.07
C GLY A 152 -5.05 -4.88 -20.00
N SER A 153 -6.33 -4.77 -19.62
CA SER A 153 -7.31 -3.99 -20.39
C SER A 153 -7.06 -2.49 -20.23
N GLN A 154 -7.47 -1.69 -21.23
CA GLN A 154 -7.41 -0.23 -21.15
C GLN A 154 -8.17 0.31 -19.93
N ARG A 155 -9.38 -0.22 -19.70
CA ARG A 155 -10.21 0.15 -18.55
C ARG A 155 -9.50 -0.07 -17.21
N TYR A 156 -8.82 -1.21 -17.03
CA TYR A 156 -8.06 -1.46 -15.81
C TYR A 156 -7.00 -0.38 -15.57
N TRP A 157 -6.25 0.00 -16.60
CA TRP A 157 -5.20 1.02 -16.47
C TRP A 157 -5.77 2.42 -16.20
N GLU A 158 -6.91 2.76 -16.81
CA GLU A 158 -7.63 4.01 -16.51
C GLU A 158 -8.10 4.05 -15.05
N GLU A 159 -8.68 2.97 -14.54
CA GLU A 159 -9.11 2.84 -13.14
C GLU A 159 -7.91 2.88 -12.18
N HIS A 160 -6.83 2.15 -12.47
CA HIS A 160 -5.58 2.16 -11.69
C HIS A 160 -4.97 3.56 -11.61
N MET A 161 -4.90 4.28 -12.73
CA MET A 161 -4.46 5.68 -12.75
C MET A 161 -5.42 6.60 -11.98
N GLY A 162 -6.73 6.34 -12.04
CA GLY A 162 -7.73 7.04 -11.24
C GLY A 162 -7.43 6.93 -9.74
N HIS A 163 -7.18 5.71 -9.24
CA HIS A 163 -6.83 5.47 -7.84
C HIS A 163 -5.53 6.15 -7.43
N ILE A 164 -4.48 6.12 -8.28
CA ILE A 164 -3.22 6.80 -7.97
C ILE A 164 -3.42 8.32 -7.89
N ARG A 165 -4.23 8.90 -8.77
CA ARG A 165 -4.53 10.34 -8.75
C ARG A 165 -5.28 10.75 -7.48
N GLU A 166 -6.26 9.97 -7.07
CA GLU A 166 -6.97 10.17 -5.80
C GLU A 166 -5.99 10.10 -4.61
N GLN A 167 -5.13 9.09 -4.59
CA GLN A 167 -4.12 8.93 -3.54
C GLN A 167 -3.10 10.07 -3.50
N ILE A 168 -2.72 10.65 -4.65
CA ILE A 168 -1.89 11.86 -4.67
C ILE A 168 -2.58 13.01 -3.92
N GLY A 169 -3.89 13.22 -4.17
CA GLY A 169 -4.67 14.22 -3.45
C GLY A 169 -4.68 13.96 -1.94
N LEU A 170 -4.95 12.71 -1.54
CA LEU A 170 -4.99 12.31 -0.13
C LEU A 170 -3.61 12.44 0.55
N MET A 171 -2.51 12.10 -0.13
CA MET A 171 -1.15 12.32 0.39
C MET A 171 -0.84 13.81 0.60
N GLN A 172 -1.33 14.68 -0.27
CA GLN A 172 -1.15 16.14 -0.15
C GLN A 172 -2.01 16.75 0.95
N GLU A 173 -3.23 16.25 1.16
CA GLU A 173 -4.06 16.60 2.32
C GLU A 173 -3.50 16.06 3.64
N GLY A 174 -2.68 15.00 3.56
CA GLY A 174 -2.14 14.24 4.68
C GLY A 174 -3.19 13.39 5.38
N PHE A 175 -2.80 12.58 6.36
CA PHE A 175 -3.70 11.91 7.31
C PHE A 175 -3.30 12.31 8.72
N SER A 176 -4.28 12.57 9.59
CA SER A 176 -4.04 13.02 10.97
C SER A 176 -5.05 12.39 11.92
N ILE A 177 -4.63 12.22 13.19
CA ILE A 177 -5.43 11.71 14.30
C ILE A 177 -5.30 12.56 15.53
#